data_AF-A0A3D6AIL2-F1
#
_entry.id   AF-A0A3D6AIL2-F1
#
_cell.length_a   1.000
_cell.length_b   1.000
_cell.length_c   1.000
_cell.angle_alpha   90.00
_cell.angle_beta   90.00
_cell.angle_gamma   90.00
#
_symmetry.space_group_name_H-M   'P 1'
#
loop_
_entity.id
_entity.type
_entity.pdbx_description
1 polymer ?
#
loop_
_entity_poly.entity_id
_entity_poly.type
_entity_poly.pdbx_seq_one_letter_code
_entity_poly.pdbx_strand_id
1 'polypeptide(L)'
;MHTSSAKTAFFTLRQRRYLAIAAFGALLLSGCASTTTVDADGQPSIEPLMNQAETELGKGRRDQAIALLNQAAKESPTNVAPWLKIANIWFDEGNYPSSILAANEVLARDENSQEAKSLLVVSGLRVAAKAVQGLVPHNPVNPNARQEAENLTKSLRLALGEKVLVPADVEKPVAAPRQRRKAVVRSKAAVKTVAETTAPAAAPATTQAGATHKVSVSIEPKVSVSADPFKSLK
;
A
#
# COMPACT_ATOMS: atom_id res chain seq x y z
N MET A 1 -28.17 91.15 -12.00
CA MET A 1 -28.67 89.77 -11.76
C MET A 1 -27.69 88.79 -12.40
N HIS A 2 -27.45 87.64 -11.75
CA HIS A 2 -26.71 86.45 -12.23
C HIS A 2 -25.19 86.35 -11.98
N THR A 3 -24.79 85.90 -10.78
CA THR A 3 -23.56 85.11 -10.57
C THR A 3 -23.67 84.21 -9.31
N SER A 4 -24.63 83.28 -9.25
CA SER A 4 -24.71 82.32 -8.12
C SER A 4 -25.28 80.94 -8.51
N SER A 5 -24.77 80.32 -9.58
CA SER A 5 -25.22 78.98 -10.01
C SER A 5 -24.08 77.96 -10.21
N ALA A 6 -22.82 78.41 -10.31
CA ALA A 6 -21.71 77.51 -10.64
C ALA A 6 -21.09 76.77 -9.44
N LYS A 7 -21.23 77.26 -8.19
CA LYS A 7 -20.53 76.69 -7.03
C LYS A 7 -21.21 75.43 -6.45
N THR A 8 -22.51 75.27 -6.64
CA THR A 8 -23.31 74.15 -6.12
C THR A 8 -23.13 72.86 -6.92
N ALA A 9 -22.78 72.93 -8.21
CA ALA A 9 -22.57 71.75 -9.05
C ALA A 9 -21.22 71.04 -8.81
N PHE A 10 -20.17 71.77 -8.43
CA PHE A 10 -18.85 71.16 -8.16
C PHE A 10 -18.80 70.43 -6.81
N PHE A 11 -19.57 70.89 -5.82
CA PHE A 11 -19.61 70.26 -4.50
C PHE A 11 -20.29 68.88 -4.55
N THR A 12 -21.38 68.75 -5.31
CA THR A 12 -22.13 67.49 -5.47
C THR A 12 -21.36 66.44 -6.28
N LEU A 13 -20.54 66.87 -7.26
CA LEU A 13 -19.71 65.95 -8.05
C LEU A 13 -18.52 65.41 -7.23
N ARG A 14 -17.90 66.27 -6.40
CA ARG A 14 -16.81 65.88 -5.50
C ARG A 14 -17.33 64.97 -4.38
N GLN A 15 -18.51 65.26 -3.84
CA GLN A 15 -19.19 64.47 -2.82
C GLN A 15 -19.67 63.09 -3.33
N ARG A 16 -20.15 63.01 -4.58
CA ARG A 16 -20.47 61.73 -5.26
C ARG A 16 -19.23 60.86 -5.50
N ARG A 17 -18.08 61.48 -5.82
CA ARG A 17 -16.80 60.76 -5.96
C ARG A 17 -16.30 60.20 -4.63
N TYR A 18 -16.41 60.94 -3.53
CA TYR A 18 -16.06 60.43 -2.21
C TYR A 18 -16.99 59.31 -1.74
N LEU A 19 -18.30 59.38 -2.02
CA LEU A 19 -19.25 58.30 -1.72
C LEU A 19 -18.97 57.03 -2.56
N ALA A 20 -18.58 57.17 -3.83
CA ALA A 20 -18.22 56.04 -4.68
C ALA A 20 -16.91 55.36 -4.24
N ILE A 21 -15.92 56.13 -3.78
CA ILE A 21 -14.64 55.60 -3.25
C ILE A 21 -14.86 54.91 -1.89
N ALA A 22 -15.73 55.47 -1.03
CA ALA A 22 -16.09 54.84 0.24
C ALA A 22 -16.88 53.53 0.05
N ALA A 23 -17.77 53.46 -0.95
CA ALA A 23 -18.47 52.23 -1.30
C ALA A 23 -17.52 51.15 -1.88
N PHE A 24 -16.50 51.53 -2.64
CA PHE A 24 -15.50 50.60 -3.17
C PHE A 24 -14.54 50.07 -2.07
N GLY A 25 -14.25 50.88 -1.05
CA GLY A 25 -13.46 50.46 0.12
C GLY A 25 -14.18 49.45 1.03
N ALA A 26 -15.51 49.51 1.12
CA ALA A 26 -16.30 48.58 1.92
C ALA A 26 -16.45 47.18 1.28
N LEU A 27 -16.30 47.07 -0.05
CA LEU A 27 -16.33 45.79 -0.77
C LEU A 27 -15.00 45.01 -0.73
N LEU A 28 -13.91 45.63 -0.27
CA LEU A 28 -12.59 44.97 -0.14
C LEU A 28 -12.31 44.42 1.27
N LEU A 29 -13.23 44.61 2.22
CA LEU A 29 -13.09 44.12 3.60
C LEU A 29 -13.97 42.90 3.92
N SER A 30 -14.55 42.27 2.90
CA SER A 30 -15.24 40.98 3.01
C SER A 30 -14.32 39.84 2.55
N GLY A 31 -13.06 39.86 2.97
CA GLY A 31 -12.12 38.75 2.84
C GLY A 31 -12.25 37.84 4.06
N CYS A 32 -12.49 36.54 3.81
CA CYS A 32 -12.78 35.49 4.78
C CYS A 32 -12.07 35.64 6.13
N ALA A 33 -12.86 35.86 7.19
CA ALA A 33 -12.52 35.35 8.51
C ALA A 33 -12.68 33.82 8.47
N SER A 34 -11.75 33.13 7.80
CA SER A 34 -11.55 31.71 8.06
C SER A 34 -11.04 31.62 9.49
N THR A 35 -11.94 31.37 10.43
CA THR A 35 -11.58 31.02 11.79
C THR A 35 -10.81 29.70 11.72
N THR A 36 -9.49 29.77 11.62
CA THR A 36 -8.63 28.61 11.82
C THR A 36 -8.98 28.08 13.19
N THR A 37 -9.68 26.96 13.24
CA THR A 37 -9.92 26.23 14.47
C THR A 37 -8.57 25.70 14.90
N VAL A 38 -8.17 26.07 16.11
CA VAL A 38 -6.88 25.73 16.67
C VAL A 38 -7.13 24.70 17.77
N ASP A 39 -6.37 23.61 17.77
CA ASP A 39 -6.45 22.58 18.80
C ASP A 39 -5.85 23.09 20.13
N ALA A 40 -5.98 22.30 21.19
CA ALA A 40 -5.52 22.66 22.54
C ALA A 40 -4.05 23.10 22.61
N ASP A 41 -3.23 22.63 21.67
CA ASP A 41 -1.79 22.92 21.56
C ASP A 41 -1.46 24.12 20.66
N GLY A 42 -2.45 24.90 20.23
CA GLY A 42 -2.19 26.06 19.38
C GLY A 42 -1.93 25.73 17.90
N GLN A 43 -2.17 24.48 17.47
CA GLN A 43 -1.97 24.01 16.09
C GLN A 43 -3.27 24.05 15.27
N PRO A 44 -3.20 24.26 13.94
CA PRO A 44 -4.38 24.17 13.08
C PRO A 44 -5.03 22.79 13.20
N SER A 45 -6.34 22.79 13.46
CA SER A 45 -7.15 21.58 13.57
C SER A 45 -7.14 20.84 12.24
N ILE A 46 -6.59 19.64 12.24
CA ILE A 46 -6.56 18.73 11.09
C ILE A 46 -7.84 17.89 10.96
N GLU A 47 -8.77 17.99 11.93
CA GLU A 47 -10.00 17.20 12.01
C GLU A 47 -10.83 17.21 10.69
N PRO A 48 -11.02 18.35 9.99
CA PRO A 48 -11.74 18.37 8.72
C PRO A 48 -11.04 17.53 7.64
N LEU A 49 -9.70 17.59 7.56
CA LEU A 49 -8.92 16.82 6.59
C LEU A 49 -8.99 15.32 6.88
N MET A 50 -8.93 14.95 8.16
CA MET A 50 -9.05 13.56 8.60
C MET A 50 -10.42 12.97 8.24
N ASN A 51 -11.51 13.71 8.50
CA ASN A 51 -12.87 13.29 8.18
C ASN A 51 -13.13 13.21 6.66
N GLN A 52 -12.58 14.16 5.90
CA GLN A 52 -12.67 14.13 4.44
C GLN A 52 -11.87 12.94 3.87
N ALA A 53 -10.68 12.64 4.42
CA ALA A 53 -9.91 11.48 4.01
C ALA A 53 -10.68 10.17 4.23
N GLU A 54 -11.33 10.01 5.39
CA GLU A 54 -12.18 8.84 5.66
C GLU A 54 -13.35 8.74 4.68
N THR A 55 -13.97 9.87 4.36
CA THR A 55 -15.06 9.92 3.38
C THR A 55 -14.58 9.47 1.98
N GLU A 56 -13.39 9.89 1.54
CA GLU A 56 -12.82 9.44 0.27
C GLU A 56 -12.39 7.96 0.32
N LEU A 57 -11.90 7.44 1.45
CA LEU A 57 -11.66 6.00 1.64
C LEU A 57 -12.95 5.19 1.51
N GLY A 58 -14.05 5.63 2.14
CA GLY A 58 -15.36 5.00 2.04
C GLY A 58 -15.90 4.96 0.60
N LYS A 59 -15.44 5.87 -0.26
CA LYS A 59 -15.74 5.90 -1.70
C LYS A 59 -14.75 5.08 -2.56
N GLY A 60 -13.77 4.42 -1.94
CA GLY A 60 -12.70 3.70 -2.64
C GLY A 60 -11.64 4.61 -3.28
N ARG A 61 -11.66 5.92 -3.00
CA ARG A 61 -10.77 6.91 -3.60
C ARG A 61 -9.52 7.09 -2.75
N ARG A 62 -8.73 6.02 -2.69
CA ARG A 62 -7.54 5.91 -1.83
C ARG A 62 -6.52 7.02 -2.06
N ASP A 63 -6.18 7.33 -3.30
CA ASP A 63 -5.16 8.34 -3.60
C ASP A 63 -5.57 9.73 -3.08
N GLN A 64 -6.87 10.05 -3.16
CA GLN A 64 -7.41 11.31 -2.64
C GLN A 64 -7.37 11.34 -1.12
N ALA A 65 -7.72 10.24 -0.47
CA ALA A 65 -7.59 10.13 0.98
C ALA A 65 -6.14 10.29 1.45
N ILE A 66 -5.19 9.63 0.78
CA ILE A 66 -3.76 9.76 1.10
C ILE A 66 -3.28 11.20 0.88
N ALA A 67 -3.75 11.89 -0.16
CA ALA A 67 -3.42 13.29 -0.38
C ALA A 67 -3.90 14.20 0.77
N LEU A 68 -5.13 13.99 1.25
CA LEU A 68 -5.71 14.72 2.39
C LEU A 68 -4.95 14.42 3.68
N LEU A 69 -4.58 13.16 3.94
CA LEU A 69 -3.78 12.78 5.11
C LEU A 69 -2.37 13.37 5.07
N ASN A 70 -1.74 13.43 3.89
CA ASN A 70 -0.46 14.11 3.74
C ASN A 70 -0.58 15.62 3.95
N GLN A 71 -1.71 16.23 3.60
CA GLN A 71 -1.97 17.63 3.92
C GLN A 71 -2.12 17.80 5.44
N ALA A 72 -2.91 16.95 6.10
CA ALA A 72 -3.06 16.97 7.55
C ALA A 72 -1.71 16.82 8.27
N ALA A 73 -0.85 15.92 7.79
CA ALA A 73 0.49 15.73 8.32
C ALA A 73 1.41 16.96 8.15
N LYS A 74 1.21 17.77 7.10
CA LYS A 74 1.94 19.03 6.90
C LYS A 74 1.43 20.15 7.80
N GLU A 75 0.12 20.18 8.04
CA GLU A 75 -0.52 21.18 8.91
C GLU A 75 -0.24 20.92 10.39
N SER A 76 -0.13 19.66 10.79
CA SER A 76 0.26 19.26 12.15
C SER A 76 1.40 18.25 12.14
N PRO A 77 2.67 18.70 12.01
CA PRO A 77 3.82 17.82 11.86
C PRO A 77 4.16 16.98 13.07
N THR A 78 3.63 17.29 14.26
CA THR A 78 3.84 16.52 15.50
C THR A 78 2.73 15.51 15.74
N ASN A 79 1.59 15.63 15.06
CA ASN A 79 0.46 14.73 15.24
C ASN A 79 0.72 13.40 14.52
N VAL A 80 0.58 12.31 15.27
CA VAL A 80 0.83 10.94 14.78
C VAL A 80 -0.32 10.37 13.96
N ALA A 81 -1.55 10.89 14.13
CA ALA A 81 -2.76 10.30 13.57
C ALA A 81 -2.77 10.23 12.03
N PRO A 82 -2.34 11.27 11.27
CA PRO A 82 -2.30 11.18 9.81
C PRO A 82 -1.35 10.08 9.30
N TRP A 83 -0.16 9.98 9.89
CA TRP A 83 0.85 8.99 9.52
C TRP A 83 0.39 7.57 9.81
N LEU A 84 -0.24 7.37 10.96
CA LEU A 84 -0.78 6.07 11.36
C LEU A 84 -1.90 5.62 10.40
N LYS A 85 -2.77 6.55 10.00
CA LYS A 85 -3.81 6.27 9.00
C LYS A 85 -3.21 5.92 7.64
N ILE A 86 -2.20 6.65 7.18
CA ILE A 86 -1.48 6.35 5.93
C ILE A 86 -0.84 4.96 6.00
N ALA A 87 -0.20 4.61 7.13
CA ALA A 87 0.44 3.31 7.32
C ALA A 87 -0.55 2.15 7.22
N ASN A 88 -1.73 2.29 7.85
CA ASN A 88 -2.81 1.31 7.78
C ASN A 88 -3.37 1.17 6.35
N ILE A 89 -3.63 2.28 5.65
CA ILE A 89 -4.11 2.24 4.26
C ILE A 89 -3.15 1.43 3.38
N TRP A 90 -1.84 1.66 3.50
CA TRP A 90 -0.86 0.92 2.71
C TRP A 90 -0.71 -0.54 3.14
N PHE A 91 -0.90 -0.82 4.43
CA PHE A 91 -0.90 -2.18 4.95
C PHE A 91 -2.04 -3.01 4.36
N ASP A 92 -3.25 -2.45 4.36
CA ASP A 92 -4.46 -3.08 3.83
C ASP A 92 -4.37 -3.34 2.33
N GLU A 93 -3.69 -2.46 1.60
CA GLU A 93 -3.39 -2.63 0.18
C GLU A 93 -2.33 -3.70 -0.13
N GLY A 94 -1.67 -4.23 0.90
CA GLY A 94 -0.54 -5.12 0.73
C GLY A 94 0.72 -4.42 0.21
N ASN A 95 0.73 -3.07 0.17
CA ASN A 95 1.90 -2.27 -0.11
C ASN A 95 2.72 -2.06 1.18
N TYR A 96 3.29 -3.16 1.65
CA TYR A 96 4.08 -3.22 2.87
C TYR A 96 5.27 -2.24 2.90
N PRO A 97 6.02 -1.99 1.80
CA PRO A 97 7.08 -0.98 1.79
C PRO A 97 6.58 0.43 2.14
N SER A 98 5.47 0.88 1.55
CA SER A 98 4.91 2.19 1.87
C SER A 98 4.34 2.24 3.29
N SER A 99 3.78 1.14 3.78
CA SER A 99 3.33 1.03 5.18
C SER A 99 4.49 1.19 6.16
N ILE A 100 5.64 0.57 5.89
CA ILE A 100 6.86 0.70 6.72
C ILE A 100 7.33 2.16 6.79
N LEU A 101 7.35 2.87 5.66
CA LEU A 101 7.75 4.29 5.65
C LEU A 101 6.84 5.13 6.55
N ALA A 102 5.52 5.00 6.40
CA ALA A 102 4.57 5.76 7.20
C ALA A 102 4.58 5.34 8.69
N ALA A 103 4.77 4.06 9.01
CA ALA A 103 4.92 3.59 10.38
C ALA A 103 6.19 4.16 11.05
N ASN A 104 7.29 4.31 10.31
CA ASN A 104 8.48 4.98 10.81
C ASN A 104 8.24 6.47 11.07
N GLU A 105 7.42 7.15 10.26
CA GLU A 105 7.01 8.54 10.54
C GLU A 105 6.22 8.64 11.85
N VAL A 106 5.38 7.65 12.17
CA VAL A 106 4.73 7.58 13.50
C VAL A 106 5.78 7.42 14.59
N LEU A 107 6.71 6.46 14.45
CA LEU A 107 7.74 6.19 15.46
C LEU A 107 8.75 7.32 15.65
N ALA A 108 8.98 8.14 14.63
CA ALA A 108 9.79 9.35 14.72
C ALA A 108 9.17 10.43 15.63
N ARG A 109 7.85 10.35 15.85
CA ARG A 109 7.07 11.30 16.68
C ARG A 109 6.67 10.68 18.02
N ASP A 110 6.29 9.41 18.00
CA ASP A 110 5.95 8.59 19.18
C ASP A 110 6.64 7.23 19.08
N GLU A 111 7.82 7.14 19.70
CA GLU A 111 8.60 5.90 19.79
C GLU A 111 7.88 4.76 20.54
N ASN A 112 6.83 5.07 21.31
CA ASN A 112 6.10 4.12 22.13
C ASN A 112 4.83 3.56 21.46
N SER A 113 4.50 4.04 20.25
CA SER A 113 3.36 3.56 19.47
C SER A 113 3.45 2.06 19.19
N GLN A 114 2.62 1.27 19.91
CA GLN A 114 2.56 -0.18 19.74
C GLN A 114 1.95 -0.58 18.40
N GLU A 115 1.01 0.22 17.90
CA GLU A 115 0.38 -0.01 16.59
C GLU A 115 1.39 0.16 15.45
N ALA A 116 2.19 1.23 15.46
CA ALA A 116 3.23 1.44 14.46
C ALA A 116 4.33 0.36 14.52
N LYS A 117 4.74 -0.08 15.72
CA LYS A 117 5.65 -1.22 15.90
C LYS A 117 5.07 -2.49 15.27
N SER A 118 3.79 -2.77 15.49
CA SER A 118 3.11 -3.94 14.94
C SER A 118 3.04 -3.90 13.42
N LEU A 119 2.67 -2.74 12.85
CA LEU A 119 2.67 -2.53 11.40
C LEU A 119 4.05 -2.74 10.79
N LEU A 120 5.10 -2.19 11.41
CA LEU A 120 6.49 -2.31 10.94
C LEU A 120 6.95 -3.77 10.95
N VAL A 121 6.70 -4.50 12.05
CA VAL A 121 7.05 -5.92 12.18
C VAL A 121 6.32 -6.74 11.12
N VAL A 122 4.99 -6.68 11.07
CA VAL A 122 4.21 -7.53 10.15
C VAL A 122 4.50 -7.19 8.69
N SER A 123 4.62 -5.91 8.35
CA SER A 123 4.98 -5.48 7.00
C SER A 123 6.38 -5.95 6.60
N GLY A 124 7.37 -5.77 7.49
CA GLY A 124 8.75 -6.20 7.26
C GLY A 124 8.86 -7.71 7.06
N LEU A 125 8.18 -8.50 7.89
CA LEU A 125 8.13 -9.96 7.75
C LEU A 125 7.48 -10.39 6.43
N ARG A 126 6.41 -9.72 5.98
CA ARG A 126 5.77 -10.03 4.68
C ARG A 126 6.67 -9.67 3.49
N VAL A 127 7.42 -8.56 3.58
CA VAL A 127 8.43 -8.20 2.57
C VAL A 127 9.55 -9.25 2.53
N ALA A 128 10.09 -9.62 3.69
CA ALA A 128 11.13 -10.64 3.80
C ALA A 128 10.67 -12.01 3.26
N ALA A 129 9.45 -12.44 3.60
CA ALA A 129 8.87 -13.68 3.09
C ALA A 129 8.77 -13.69 1.56
N LYS A 130 8.31 -12.60 0.94
CA LYS A 130 8.29 -12.45 -0.53
C LYS A 130 9.70 -12.53 -1.13
N ALA A 131 10.70 -11.94 -0.49
CA ALA A 131 12.09 -12.00 -0.95
C ALA A 131 12.65 -13.44 -0.90
N VAL A 132 12.37 -14.18 0.18
CA VAL A 132 12.79 -15.59 0.32
C VAL A 132 12.12 -16.49 -0.72
N GLN A 133 10.86 -16.24 -1.09
CA GLN A 133 10.21 -16.95 -2.20
C GLN A 133 10.95 -16.76 -3.53
N GLY A 134 11.65 -15.64 -3.71
CA GLY A 134 12.49 -15.39 -4.89
C GLY A 134 13.76 -16.24 -4.97
N LEU A 135 14.15 -16.94 -3.89
CA LEU A 135 15.38 -17.74 -3.80
C LEU A 135 15.20 -19.20 -4.24
N VAL A 136 14.03 -19.55 -4.78
CA VAL A 136 13.71 -20.90 -5.26
C VAL A 136 14.75 -21.35 -6.30
N PRO A 137 15.20 -22.64 -6.31
CA PRO A 137 16.37 -23.12 -7.05
C PRO A 137 16.46 -22.79 -8.54
N HIS A 138 15.35 -22.41 -9.17
CA HIS A 138 15.28 -22.08 -10.59
C HIS A 138 15.50 -20.58 -10.89
N ASN A 139 15.66 -19.74 -9.86
CA ASN A 139 15.98 -18.33 -10.02
C ASN A 139 17.47 -18.10 -9.68
N PRO A 140 18.33 -17.76 -10.66
CA PRO A 140 19.74 -17.51 -10.39
C PRO A 140 19.87 -16.24 -9.52
N VAL A 141 20.25 -16.43 -8.27
CA VAL A 141 20.55 -15.37 -7.30
C VAL A 141 21.97 -15.51 -6.81
N ASN A 142 22.52 -14.45 -6.23
CA ASN A 142 23.84 -14.48 -5.61
C ASN A 142 23.92 -15.66 -4.61
N PRO A 143 24.90 -16.58 -4.71
CA PRO A 143 25.04 -17.71 -3.79
C PRO A 143 25.06 -17.29 -2.31
N ASN A 144 25.65 -16.14 -1.98
CA ASN A 144 25.68 -15.61 -0.61
C ASN A 144 24.29 -15.19 -0.13
N ALA A 145 23.40 -14.73 -1.02
CA ALA A 145 22.04 -14.31 -0.65
C ALA A 145 21.21 -15.49 -0.11
N ARG A 146 21.47 -16.70 -0.60
CA ARG A 146 20.83 -17.91 -0.09
C ARG A 146 21.29 -18.22 1.34
N GLN A 147 22.60 -18.19 1.60
CA GLN A 147 23.14 -18.42 2.93
C GLN A 147 22.64 -17.40 3.96
N GLU A 148 22.58 -16.11 3.58
CA GLU A 148 22.04 -15.05 4.44
C GLU A 148 20.55 -15.27 4.78
N ALA A 149 19.74 -15.68 3.80
CA ALA A 149 18.33 -15.98 4.04
C ALA A 149 18.12 -17.16 4.98
N GLU A 150 18.97 -18.20 4.90
CA GLU A 150 18.96 -19.34 5.81
C GLU A 150 19.34 -18.91 7.24
N ASN A 151 20.37 -18.08 7.38
CA ASN A 151 20.79 -17.51 8.67
C ASN A 151 19.68 -16.66 9.29
N LEU A 152 19.05 -15.78 8.51
CA LEU A 152 17.93 -14.95 8.94
C LEU A 152 16.75 -15.81 9.42
N THR A 153 16.39 -16.84 8.65
CA THR A 153 15.29 -17.75 9.00
C THR A 153 15.56 -18.50 10.31
N LYS A 154 16.81 -18.91 10.55
CA LYS A 154 17.22 -19.53 11.82
C LYS A 154 17.08 -18.56 12.98
N SER A 155 17.50 -17.31 12.82
CA SER A 155 17.36 -16.26 13.84
C SER A 155 15.89 -15.96 14.15
N LEU A 156 15.03 -15.86 13.13
CA LEU A 156 13.58 -15.67 13.31
C LEU A 156 12.95 -16.82 14.10
N ARG A 157 13.30 -18.07 13.77
CA ARG A 157 12.83 -19.25 14.51
C ARG A 157 13.23 -19.20 15.98
N LEU A 158 14.48 -18.82 16.27
CA LEU A 158 14.98 -18.69 17.64
C LEU A 158 14.24 -17.59 18.41
N ALA A 159 14.01 -16.43 17.78
CA ALA A 159 13.29 -15.31 18.39
C ALA A 159 11.83 -15.67 18.73
N LEU A 160 11.17 -16.48 17.91
CA LEU A 160 9.80 -16.97 18.14
C LEU A 160 9.72 -18.12 19.16
N GLY A 161 10.86 -18.64 19.64
CA GLY A 161 10.90 -19.76 20.58
C GLY A 161 10.55 -21.12 19.97
N GLU A 162 10.36 -21.20 18.65
CA GLU A 162 9.91 -22.42 17.95
C GLU A 162 11.11 -23.30 17.57
N LYS A 163 11.78 -23.89 18.58
CA LYS A 163 13.06 -24.59 18.38
C LYS A 163 12.98 -25.86 17.53
N VAL A 164 11.81 -26.48 17.33
CA VAL A 164 11.66 -27.79 16.65
C VAL A 164 10.28 -27.89 15.97
N LEU A 165 10.22 -28.10 14.65
CA LEU A 165 8.97 -28.23 13.89
C LEU A 165 8.45 -29.66 13.73
N VAL A 166 9.22 -30.68 14.09
CA VAL A 166 8.78 -32.08 14.04
C VAL A 166 9.49 -32.78 15.21
N PRO A 167 8.79 -33.35 16.22
CA PRO A 167 9.40 -34.38 17.05
C PRO A 167 9.96 -35.40 16.07
N ALA A 168 11.27 -35.60 16.04
CA ALA A 168 11.89 -36.64 15.21
C ALA A 168 10.98 -37.87 15.33
N ASP A 169 10.41 -38.31 14.19
CA ASP A 169 9.41 -39.36 14.17
C ASP A 169 9.84 -40.39 15.20
N VAL A 170 9.01 -40.61 16.21
CA VAL A 170 9.13 -41.82 17.01
C VAL A 170 8.96 -42.89 15.95
N GLU A 171 10.08 -43.43 15.46
CA GLU A 171 10.11 -44.57 14.55
C GLU A 171 9.23 -45.59 15.24
N LYS A 172 7.98 -45.69 14.79
CA LYS A 172 7.10 -46.77 15.21
C LYS A 172 7.89 -48.02 14.89
N PRO A 173 8.20 -48.88 15.87
CA PRO A 173 8.96 -50.09 15.62
C PRO A 173 8.28 -50.79 14.46
N VAL A 174 9.00 -50.90 13.34
CA VAL A 174 8.50 -51.61 12.16
C VAL A 174 8.22 -53.02 12.64
N ALA A 175 6.94 -53.34 12.83
CA ALA A 175 6.52 -54.68 13.16
C ALA A 175 7.07 -55.61 12.08
N ALA A 176 7.87 -56.59 12.50
CA ALA A 176 8.58 -57.50 11.63
C ALA A 176 7.65 -58.09 10.55
N PRO A 177 8.15 -58.32 9.32
CA PRO A 177 7.33 -58.76 8.21
C PRO A 177 6.75 -60.14 8.51
N ARG A 178 5.43 -60.19 8.75
CA ARG A 178 4.69 -61.45 8.87
C ARG A 178 4.76 -62.15 7.52
N GLN A 179 5.53 -63.24 7.44
CA GLN A 179 5.65 -64.05 6.24
C GLN A 179 4.26 -64.51 5.77
N ARG A 180 3.79 -63.95 4.66
CA ARG A 180 2.61 -64.45 3.94
C ARG A 180 2.94 -65.83 3.42
N ARG A 181 2.36 -66.86 4.06
CA ARG A 181 2.32 -68.22 3.52
C ARG A 181 1.64 -68.17 2.15
N LYS A 182 2.33 -68.68 1.12
CA LYS A 182 1.83 -68.81 -0.25
C LYS A 182 0.62 -69.76 -0.24
N ALA A 183 -0.58 -69.20 -0.43
CA ALA A 183 -1.73 -69.99 -0.85
C ALA A 183 -1.68 -70.10 -2.38
N VAL A 184 -1.28 -71.27 -2.87
CA VAL A 184 -1.45 -71.68 -4.25
C VAL A 184 -2.94 -71.94 -4.46
N VAL A 185 -3.60 -71.16 -5.31
CA VAL A 185 -4.85 -71.60 -5.94
C VAL A 185 -4.81 -71.30 -7.44
N ARG A 186 -5.15 -72.37 -8.14
CA ARG A 186 -5.12 -72.69 -9.55
C ARG A 186 -6.14 -71.88 -10.35
N SER A 187 -5.81 -71.63 -11.60
CA SER A 187 -6.55 -70.93 -12.63
C SER A 187 -7.96 -71.48 -12.93
N LYS A 188 -8.87 -70.59 -13.35
CA LYS A 188 -9.72 -70.83 -14.53
C LYS A 188 -10.28 -69.53 -15.12
N ALA A 189 -10.13 -69.41 -16.43
CA ALA A 189 -10.66 -68.35 -17.28
C ALA A 189 -12.16 -68.56 -17.56
N ALA A 190 -12.88 -67.46 -17.81
CA ALA A 190 -13.94 -67.40 -18.82
C ALA A 190 -14.28 -65.94 -19.19
N VAL A 191 -13.95 -65.64 -20.44
CA VAL A 191 -14.35 -64.54 -21.33
C VAL A 191 -15.83 -64.16 -21.24
N LYS A 192 -16.15 -62.87 -21.37
CA LYS A 192 -17.20 -62.39 -22.28
C LYS A 192 -16.95 -60.95 -22.74
N THR A 193 -16.70 -60.87 -24.03
CA THR A 193 -16.66 -59.73 -24.95
C THR A 193 -18.05 -59.12 -25.12
N VAL A 194 -18.16 -57.80 -25.17
CA VAL A 194 -19.04 -57.08 -26.10
C VAL A 194 -18.31 -55.83 -26.55
N ALA A 195 -18.15 -55.73 -27.87
CA ALA A 195 -17.55 -54.63 -28.60
C ALA A 195 -18.58 -53.54 -28.91
N GLU A 196 -18.08 -52.44 -29.49
CA GLU A 196 -18.70 -51.61 -30.55
C GLU A 196 -18.60 -50.10 -30.19
N THR A 197 -17.58 -49.39 -30.70
CA THR A 197 -17.60 -48.55 -31.95
C THR A 197 -18.23 -47.17 -31.63
N THR A 198 -17.63 -46.00 -31.84
CA THR A 198 -17.00 -45.41 -33.04
C THR A 198 -16.43 -44.03 -32.65
N ALA A 199 -15.31 -43.62 -33.24
CA ALA A 199 -14.97 -42.21 -33.53
C ALA A 199 -15.26 -41.96 -35.03
N PRO A 200 -15.11 -40.76 -35.65
CA PRO A 200 -14.66 -39.44 -35.16
C PRO A 200 -15.51 -38.24 -35.71
N ALA A 201 -15.08 -37.00 -35.40
CA ALA A 201 -14.90 -35.88 -36.36
C ALA A 201 -15.41 -34.48 -35.93
N ALA A 202 -14.48 -33.52 -36.09
CA ALA A 202 -14.63 -32.17 -36.65
C ALA A 202 -15.37 -31.03 -35.90
N ALA A 203 -14.59 -29.97 -35.65
CA ALA A 203 -14.98 -28.56 -35.49
C ALA A 203 -15.44 -27.95 -36.85
N PRO A 204 -15.91 -26.67 -37.02
CA PRO A 204 -15.32 -25.42 -36.46
C PRO A 204 -16.32 -24.25 -36.18
N ALA A 205 -15.75 -23.04 -35.98
CA ALA A 205 -16.33 -21.67 -35.89
C ALA A 205 -16.63 -21.18 -34.43
N THR A 206 -16.33 -19.95 -33.99
CA THR A 206 -16.03 -18.66 -34.66
C THR A 206 -15.42 -17.65 -33.66
N THR A 207 -14.45 -16.87 -34.16
CA THR A 207 -14.13 -15.43 -33.96
C THR A 207 -14.57 -14.66 -32.70
N GLN A 208 -13.60 -14.00 -32.03
CA GLN A 208 -13.54 -12.55 -31.68
C GLN A 208 -12.24 -12.31 -30.87
N ALA A 209 -11.18 -11.67 -31.41
CA ALA A 209 -11.01 -10.24 -31.70
C ALA A 209 -11.18 -9.35 -30.45
N GLY A 210 -10.12 -9.24 -29.65
CA GLY A 210 -9.97 -8.26 -28.57
C GLY A 210 -8.63 -7.55 -28.70
N ALA A 211 -8.68 -6.26 -29.03
CA ALA A 211 -7.55 -5.42 -29.39
C ALA A 211 -6.55 -5.20 -28.24
N THR A 212 -5.27 -5.40 -28.54
CA THR A 212 -4.14 -5.03 -27.69
C THR A 212 -3.81 -3.54 -27.90
N HIS A 213 -4.20 -2.70 -26.95
CA HIS A 213 -3.63 -1.35 -26.83
C HIS A 213 -2.27 -1.44 -26.12
N LYS A 214 -1.20 -1.43 -26.92
CA LYS A 214 0.17 -1.17 -26.45
C LYS A 214 0.31 0.33 -26.19
N VAL A 215 0.30 0.75 -24.93
CA VAL A 215 0.77 2.09 -24.55
C VAL A 215 2.24 1.96 -24.19
N SER A 216 3.08 2.42 -25.12
CA SER A 216 4.52 2.59 -24.97
C SER A 216 4.77 3.81 -24.09
N VAL A 217 5.26 3.61 -22.87
CA VAL A 217 5.86 4.70 -22.08
C VAL A 217 7.36 4.45 -22.03
N SER A 218 8.09 5.18 -22.87
CA SER A 218 9.54 5.38 -22.73
C SER A 218 9.78 6.25 -21.51
N ILE A 219 10.41 5.69 -20.49
CA ILE A 219 11.10 6.45 -19.44
C ILE A 219 12.56 6.04 -19.54
N GLU A 220 13.41 6.95 -20.00
CA GLU A 220 14.85 6.88 -19.74
C GLU A 220 15.10 7.23 -18.27
N PRO A 221 15.88 6.43 -17.53
CA PRO A 221 16.60 6.91 -16.38
C PRO A 221 18.10 6.87 -16.69
N LYS A 222 18.67 8.03 -17.00
CA LYS A 222 20.13 8.22 -16.93
C LYS A 222 20.52 8.42 -15.47
N VAL A 223 20.60 7.33 -14.71
CA VAL A 223 21.36 7.27 -13.46
C VAL A 223 22.20 6.00 -13.49
N SER A 224 23.48 6.16 -13.83
CA SER A 224 24.49 5.12 -13.74
C SER A 224 24.79 4.82 -12.26
N VAL A 225 24.01 3.93 -11.64
CA VAL A 225 24.42 3.24 -10.41
C VAL A 225 25.09 1.93 -10.84
N SER A 226 26.36 2.01 -11.19
CA SER A 226 27.24 0.85 -11.20
C SER A 226 28.02 0.87 -9.89
N ALA A 227 27.39 0.33 -8.84
CA ALA A 227 28.06 -0.07 -7.63
C ALA A 227 27.32 -1.32 -7.17
N ASP A 228 27.91 -2.47 -7.48
CA ASP A 228 27.43 -3.78 -7.04
C ASP A 228 27.16 -3.73 -5.51
N PRO A 229 25.88 -3.79 -5.08
CA PRO A 229 25.48 -3.45 -3.70
C PRO A 229 25.97 -4.47 -2.66
N PHE A 230 26.56 -5.59 -3.12
CA PHE A 230 27.07 -6.66 -2.27
C PHE A 230 28.60 -6.62 -2.08
N LYS A 231 29.30 -5.66 -2.68
CA LYS A 231 30.77 -5.59 -2.59
C LYS A 231 31.28 -5.24 -1.18
N SER A 232 30.43 -4.67 -0.33
CA SER A 232 30.76 -4.30 1.05
C SER A 232 30.60 -5.44 2.07
N LEU A 233 30.20 -6.64 1.64
CA LEU A 233 29.91 -7.79 2.51
C LEU A 233 31.00 -8.89 2.46
N LYS A 234 32.26 -8.52 2.24
CA LYS A 234 33.41 -9.43 2.30
C LYS A 234 34.45 -8.94 3.29
#